data_AF-A0A3S3VB34-F1
#
_entry.id   AF-A0A3S3VB34-F1
#
_cell.length_a   1.000
_cell.length_b   1.000
_cell.length_c   1.000
_cell.angle_alpha   90.00
_cell.angle_beta   90.00
_cell.angle_gamma   90.00
#
_symmetry.space_group_name_H-M   'P 1'
#
loop_
_entity.id
_entity.type
_entity.pdbx_description
1 polymer ?
#
loop_
_entity_poly.entity_id
_entity_poly.type
_entity_poly.pdbx_seq_one_letter_code
_entity_poly.pdbx_strand_id
1 'polypeptide(L)'
;MSETLPSIDTSWEGDAMVRARQLYPNQGVERLAVLMARTHRYAIQYLEQCPALIVFAPWGVIPRRPHERVMVANRFGSAVNRGLKLRDMLAEFNGPLQVRALTGSGCIPSNFQTILALRQIAPSTLAQAIPPKSGEQVVWLRFLRNWKQQNDMLLAGNETKRRASWEWAAKTVSVAIRDGMKNPEDHIRQIIDMLRYGTGGLNPDWSFRSAIAATERWHADLAKEKSEKDFLARQGFGFDDRRDYGPLPETWVEGSYEFTALQSGRDLFIEGKAMHHCVSSYVRHVMLGGTRIYSIRNSQGDRVATMELHPRGELYVIAQLKGPCNRRPLKSVQLAAESFLHTVNALIVAGIREGRTVIRSSARKGGR
;
A
#
# COMPACT_ATOMS: atom_id res chain seq x y z
N MET A 1 69.09 32.94 -3.71
CA MET A 1 68.61 31.77 -2.93
C MET A 1 67.26 31.39 -3.48
N SER A 2 67.18 30.32 -4.27
CA SER A 2 65.91 29.79 -4.76
C SER A 2 65.33 28.94 -3.64
N GLU A 3 64.34 29.48 -2.92
CA GLU A 3 63.51 28.67 -2.03
C GLU A 3 62.79 27.64 -2.88
N THR A 4 63.28 26.41 -2.85
CA THR A 4 62.62 25.28 -3.45
C THR A 4 61.35 25.06 -2.64
N LEU A 5 60.18 25.38 -3.23
CA LEU A 5 58.89 25.13 -2.61
C LEU A 5 58.86 23.67 -2.12
N PRO A 6 58.37 23.40 -0.90
CA PRO A 6 58.31 22.04 -0.39
C PRO A 6 57.57 21.17 -1.39
N SER A 7 58.25 20.12 -1.87
CA SER A 7 57.65 19.10 -2.70
C SER A 7 56.43 18.56 -1.95
N ILE A 8 55.22 18.79 -2.46
CA ILE A 8 54.02 18.20 -1.91
C ILE A 8 54.18 16.68 -2.01
N ASP A 9 54.13 15.97 -0.90
CA ASP A 9 54.15 14.50 -0.90
C ASP A 9 52.88 13.99 -1.60
N THR A 10 53.06 13.42 -2.79
CA THR A 10 52.02 12.83 -3.64
C THR A 10 52.10 11.31 -3.69
N SER A 11 52.94 10.68 -2.85
CA SER A 11 53.14 9.23 -2.82
C SER A 11 51.86 8.42 -2.56
N TRP A 12 50.88 9.04 -1.88
CA TRP A 12 49.58 8.46 -1.54
C TRP A 12 48.59 8.45 -2.72
N GLU A 13 48.79 9.26 -3.77
CA GLU A 13 47.79 9.42 -4.85
C GLU A 13 47.54 8.11 -5.59
N GLY A 14 48.59 7.34 -5.87
CA GLY A 14 48.49 6.06 -6.58
C GLY A 14 47.59 5.05 -5.86
N ASP A 15 47.82 4.86 -4.55
CA ASP A 15 47.01 3.98 -3.69
C ASP A 15 45.55 4.45 -3.62
N ALA A 16 45.34 5.74 -3.37
CA ALA A 16 44.01 6.33 -3.27
C ALA A 16 43.20 6.13 -4.56
N MET A 17 43.84 6.24 -5.73
CA MET A 17 43.20 5.99 -7.02
C MET A 17 42.81 4.52 -7.20
N VAL A 18 43.66 3.57 -6.82
CA VAL A 18 43.34 2.13 -6.93
C VAL A 18 42.14 1.78 -6.05
N ARG A 19 42.16 2.23 -4.79
CA ARG A 19 41.07 2.00 -3.83
C ARG A 19 39.77 2.65 -4.27
N ALA A 20 39.82 3.86 -4.82
CA ALA A 20 38.63 4.52 -5.37
C ALA A 20 37.99 3.69 -6.50
N ARG A 21 38.77 3.10 -7.39
CA ARG A 21 38.24 2.23 -8.46
C ARG A 21 37.60 0.96 -7.92
N GLN A 22 38.20 0.35 -6.91
CA GLN A 22 37.65 -0.85 -6.26
C GLN A 22 36.33 -0.55 -5.54
N LEU A 23 36.22 0.61 -4.91
CA LEU A 23 35.03 1.01 -4.17
C LEU A 23 33.82 1.26 -5.08
N TYR A 24 34.07 1.71 -6.32
CA TYR A 24 33.04 2.07 -7.30
C TYR A 24 33.22 1.27 -8.60
N PRO A 25 32.74 0.00 -8.64
CA PRO A 25 32.88 -0.85 -9.83
C PRO A 25 32.09 -0.35 -11.06
N ASN A 26 31.23 0.64 -10.87
CA ASN A 26 30.47 1.28 -11.94
C ASN A 26 31.35 2.26 -12.74
N GLN A 27 31.66 1.93 -13.99
CA GLN A 27 32.47 2.77 -14.89
C GLN A 27 31.98 4.23 -14.99
N GLY A 28 30.67 4.47 -14.81
CA GLY A 28 30.08 5.81 -14.89
C GLY A 28 30.49 6.78 -13.78
N VAL A 29 30.93 6.29 -12.62
CA VAL A 29 31.34 7.14 -11.47
C VAL A 29 32.81 6.96 -11.07
N GLU A 30 33.51 6.00 -11.67
CA GLU A 30 34.92 5.71 -11.38
C GLU A 30 35.81 6.96 -11.52
N ARG A 31 35.70 7.69 -12.63
CA ARG A 31 36.50 8.91 -12.87
C ARG A 31 36.24 10.00 -11.83
N LEU A 32 34.99 10.11 -11.37
CA LEU A 32 34.61 11.05 -10.33
C LEU A 32 35.17 10.62 -8.97
N ALA A 33 35.18 9.32 -8.68
CA ALA A 33 35.75 8.79 -7.45
C ALA A 33 37.26 9.04 -7.39
N VAL A 34 37.96 8.82 -8.50
CA VAL A 34 39.38 9.15 -8.65
C VAL A 34 39.62 10.65 -8.48
N LEU A 35 38.79 11.51 -9.12
CA LEU A 35 38.90 12.96 -8.95
C LEU A 35 38.77 13.36 -7.47
N MET A 36 37.76 12.83 -6.77
CA MET A 36 37.52 13.13 -5.36
C MET A 36 38.60 12.56 -4.45
N ALA A 37 39.09 11.34 -4.70
CA ALA A 37 40.15 10.72 -3.90
C ALA A 37 41.47 11.48 -3.98
N ARG A 38 41.74 12.20 -5.08
CA ARG A 38 42.96 13.00 -5.29
C ARG A 38 42.91 14.40 -4.67
N THR A 39 41.79 14.82 -4.08
CA THR A 39 41.70 16.18 -3.51
C THR A 39 42.48 16.35 -2.21
N HIS A 40 42.75 15.26 -1.49
CA HIS A 40 43.44 15.28 -0.20
C HIS A 40 43.92 13.88 0.19
N ARG A 41 45.03 13.76 0.94
CA ARG A 41 45.56 12.46 1.43
C ARG A 41 44.60 11.63 2.29
N TYR A 42 43.56 12.28 2.83
CA TYR A 42 42.52 11.65 3.64
C TYR A 42 41.19 11.44 2.91
N ALA A 43 41.08 11.88 1.66
CA ALA A 43 39.84 11.87 0.89
C ALA A 43 39.29 10.46 0.68
N ILE A 44 40.18 9.48 0.40
CA ILE A 44 39.78 8.10 0.17
C ILE A 44 39.14 7.46 1.42
N GLN A 45 39.63 7.76 2.63
CA GLN A 45 39.07 7.26 3.87
C GLN A 45 37.62 7.73 4.09
N TYR A 46 37.27 8.96 3.67
CA TYR A 46 35.89 9.43 3.73
C TYR A 46 35.00 8.66 2.76
N LEU A 47 35.47 8.41 1.54
CA LEU A 47 34.73 7.63 0.54
C LEU A 47 34.50 6.20 1.02
N GLU A 48 35.50 5.56 1.64
CA GLU A 48 35.37 4.23 2.23
C GLU A 48 34.38 4.19 3.40
N GLN A 49 34.41 5.21 4.27
CA GLN A 49 33.46 5.31 5.37
C GLN A 49 32.03 5.59 4.91
N CYS A 50 31.85 6.29 3.79
CA CYS A 50 30.54 6.62 3.24
C CYS A 50 30.59 6.76 1.71
N PRO A 51 30.38 5.66 0.97
CA PRO A 51 30.42 5.67 -0.48
C PRO A 51 29.40 6.62 -1.12
N ALA A 52 28.31 6.95 -0.44
CA ALA A 52 27.29 7.89 -0.90
C ALA A 52 27.81 9.34 -1.08
N LEU A 53 28.97 9.70 -0.51
CA LEU A 53 29.57 11.02 -0.72
C LEU A 53 29.84 11.32 -2.20
N ILE A 54 30.04 10.28 -3.03
CA ILE A 54 30.23 10.39 -4.48
C ILE A 54 29.07 11.09 -5.19
N VAL A 55 27.84 10.95 -4.69
CA VAL A 55 26.67 11.63 -5.27
C VAL A 55 26.33 12.92 -4.53
N PHE A 56 26.68 13.03 -3.24
CA PHE A 56 26.41 14.23 -2.45
C PHE A 56 27.34 15.40 -2.78
N ALA A 57 28.64 15.18 -2.94
CA ALA A 57 29.57 16.28 -3.24
C ALA A 57 29.23 17.00 -4.58
N PRO A 58 28.96 16.28 -5.69
CA PRO A 58 28.62 16.93 -6.95
C PRO A 58 27.12 17.19 -7.16
N TRP A 59 26.28 16.98 -6.13
CA TRP A 59 24.81 17.09 -6.26
C TRP A 59 24.21 16.20 -7.36
N GLY A 60 24.69 14.96 -7.44
CA GLY A 60 24.23 13.97 -8.40
C GLY A 60 24.69 14.22 -9.84
N VAL A 61 25.57 15.19 -10.09
CA VAL A 61 26.09 15.49 -11.43
C VAL A 61 27.40 14.72 -11.68
N ILE A 62 27.59 14.22 -12.91
CA ILE A 62 28.92 13.78 -13.37
C ILE A 62 29.59 14.99 -14.05
N PRO A 63 30.66 15.56 -13.49
CA PRO A 63 31.30 16.74 -14.05
C PRO A 63 31.97 16.40 -15.39
N ARG A 64 31.51 17.01 -16.48
CA ARG A 64 32.05 16.85 -17.83
C ARG A 64 33.02 17.97 -18.18
N ARG A 65 32.79 19.17 -17.67
CA ARG A 65 33.59 20.37 -17.98
C ARG A 65 34.69 20.61 -16.93
N PRO A 66 35.81 21.26 -17.30
CA PRO A 66 36.89 21.56 -16.35
C PRO A 66 36.43 22.31 -15.10
N HIS A 67 35.62 23.36 -15.25
CA HIS A 67 35.12 24.14 -14.12
C HIS A 67 34.22 23.34 -13.17
N GLU A 68 33.43 22.39 -13.69
CA GLU A 68 32.62 21.48 -12.86
C GLU A 68 33.50 20.57 -12.02
N ARG A 69 34.58 20.03 -12.63
CA ARG A 69 35.57 19.20 -11.90
C ARG A 69 36.26 19.99 -10.79
N VAL A 70 36.67 21.23 -11.08
CA VAL A 70 37.27 22.13 -10.08
C VAL A 70 36.29 22.43 -8.95
N MET A 71 35.02 22.70 -9.27
CA MET A 71 33.98 22.95 -8.26
C MET A 71 33.80 21.74 -7.32
N VAL A 72 33.68 20.54 -7.86
CA VAL A 72 33.57 19.31 -7.05
C VAL A 72 34.83 19.09 -6.21
N ALA A 73 36.01 19.23 -6.82
CA ALA A 73 37.29 19.06 -6.14
C ALA A 73 37.46 20.05 -4.98
N ASN A 74 37.16 21.34 -5.20
CA ASN A 74 37.23 22.38 -4.18
C ASN A 74 36.23 22.14 -3.06
N ARG A 75 34.99 21.78 -3.39
CA ARG A 75 33.95 21.53 -2.37
C ARG A 75 34.30 20.35 -1.49
N PHE A 76 34.64 19.21 -2.08
CA PHE A 76 34.98 18.00 -1.34
C PHE A 76 36.33 18.14 -0.63
N GLY A 77 37.35 18.62 -1.34
CA GLY A 77 38.69 18.86 -0.80
C GLY A 77 38.70 19.85 0.37
N SER A 78 37.95 20.95 0.28
CA SER A 78 37.82 21.92 1.37
C SER A 78 37.19 21.32 2.62
N ALA A 79 36.15 20.48 2.47
CA ALA A 79 35.54 19.77 3.58
C ALA A 79 36.52 18.78 4.25
N VAL A 80 37.30 18.05 3.47
CA VAL A 80 38.32 17.12 3.99
C VAL A 80 39.48 17.87 4.65
N ASN A 81 39.94 18.98 4.06
CA ASN A 81 41.02 19.81 4.59
C ASN A 81 40.66 20.45 5.93
N ARG A 82 39.38 20.78 6.15
CA ARG A 82 38.86 21.23 7.44
C ARG A 82 38.81 20.13 8.50
N GLY A 83 39.06 18.87 8.15
CA GLY A 83 39.01 17.74 9.08
C GLY A 83 37.61 17.48 9.65
N LEU A 84 36.55 17.77 8.88
CA LEU A 84 35.17 17.58 9.34
C LEU A 84 34.92 16.12 9.72
N LYS A 85 34.26 15.85 10.85
CA LYS A 85 33.80 14.49 11.13
C LYS A 85 32.78 14.06 10.06
N LEU A 86 32.70 12.77 9.77
CA LEU A 86 31.80 12.24 8.72
C LEU A 86 30.35 12.72 8.88
N ARG A 87 29.85 12.79 10.12
CA ARG A 87 28.51 13.29 10.43
C ARG A 87 28.33 14.74 9.96
N ASP A 88 29.29 15.61 10.26
CA ASP A 88 29.24 17.03 9.93
C ASP A 88 29.40 17.25 8.42
N MET A 89 30.25 16.45 7.78
CA MET A 89 30.41 16.44 6.32
C MET A 89 29.11 16.04 5.60
N LEU A 90 28.44 14.98 6.06
CA LEU A 90 27.15 14.57 5.50
C LEU A 90 26.06 15.62 5.76
N ALA A 91 26.04 16.24 6.94
CA ALA A 91 25.13 17.34 7.23
C ALA A 91 25.34 18.53 6.29
N GLU A 92 26.59 18.92 6.03
CA GLU A 92 26.95 20.00 5.07
C GLU A 92 26.45 19.68 3.64
N PHE A 93 26.40 18.40 3.26
CA PHE A 93 25.89 17.97 1.96
C PHE A 93 24.41 17.54 1.97
N ASN A 94 23.67 17.81 3.06
CA ASN A 94 22.26 17.45 3.24
C ASN A 94 21.96 15.93 3.20
N GLY A 95 22.95 15.09 3.48
CA GLY A 95 22.82 13.63 3.56
C GLY A 95 22.55 13.12 4.98
N PRO A 96 21.67 12.13 5.17
CA PRO A 96 21.48 11.51 6.48
C PRO A 96 22.62 10.52 6.76
N LEU A 97 23.11 10.43 8.01
CA LEU A 97 24.26 9.61 8.38
C LEU A 97 24.13 8.13 7.98
N GLN A 98 22.92 7.59 7.96
CA GLN A 98 22.62 6.18 7.68
C GLN A 98 23.04 5.76 6.26
N VAL A 99 23.09 6.69 5.30
CA VAL A 99 23.53 6.38 3.91
C VAL A 99 24.99 5.95 3.83
N ARG A 100 25.76 6.08 4.92
CA ARG A 100 27.09 5.48 5.04
C ARG A 100 27.10 3.96 4.84
N ALA A 101 25.97 3.30 5.10
CA ALA A 101 25.81 1.86 4.89
C ALA A 101 25.65 1.48 3.41
N LEU A 102 25.44 2.46 2.51
CA LEU A 102 25.36 2.20 1.07
C LEU A 102 26.73 1.88 0.51
N THR A 103 26.78 0.91 -0.38
CA THR A 103 27.95 0.52 -1.16
C THR A 103 28.07 1.38 -2.42
N GLY A 104 29.28 1.51 -2.95
CA GLY A 104 29.53 2.31 -4.16
C GLY A 104 28.76 1.84 -5.40
N SER A 105 28.32 0.58 -5.43
CA SER A 105 27.51 0.03 -6.54
C SER A 105 26.14 0.69 -6.67
N GLY A 106 25.52 1.10 -5.55
CA GLY A 106 24.21 1.76 -5.54
C GLY A 106 24.28 3.29 -5.69
N CYS A 107 25.45 3.88 -5.43
CA CYS A 107 25.64 5.33 -5.35
C CYS A 107 25.96 5.94 -6.73
N ILE A 108 24.94 5.98 -7.60
CA ILE A 108 25.04 6.57 -8.94
C ILE A 108 24.17 7.84 -9.07
N PRO A 109 24.52 8.76 -10.00
CA PRO A 109 23.77 9.99 -10.29
C PRO A 109 22.25 9.83 -10.39
N SER A 110 21.77 8.80 -11.10
CA SER A 110 20.33 8.55 -11.28
C SER A 110 19.61 8.18 -9.99
N ASN A 111 20.33 7.80 -8.94
CA ASN A 111 19.79 7.53 -7.61
C ASN A 111 19.93 8.73 -6.65
N PHE A 112 20.59 9.83 -7.03
CA PHE A 112 20.87 10.94 -6.12
C PHE A 112 19.62 11.50 -5.45
N GLN A 113 18.57 11.80 -6.22
CA GLN A 113 17.31 12.33 -5.66
C GLN A 113 16.64 11.34 -4.70
N THR A 114 16.73 10.04 -4.99
CA THR A 114 16.23 8.97 -4.14
C THR A 114 17.03 8.88 -2.84
N ILE A 115 18.37 8.87 -2.93
CA ILE A 115 19.28 8.82 -1.78
C ILE A 115 19.10 10.06 -0.90
N LEU A 116 18.97 11.25 -1.49
CA LEU A 116 18.69 12.49 -0.77
C LEU A 116 17.33 12.42 -0.06
N ALA A 117 16.30 11.87 -0.71
CA ALA A 117 14.96 11.71 -0.12
C ALA A 117 14.91 10.73 1.06
N LEU A 118 15.91 9.88 1.24
CA LEU A 118 16.00 9.01 2.44
C LEU A 118 16.06 9.82 3.73
N ARG A 119 16.48 11.09 3.70
CA ARG A 119 16.45 11.99 4.88
C ARG A 119 15.05 12.22 5.46
N GLN A 120 14.01 11.89 4.71
CA GLN A 120 12.61 12.01 5.14
C GLN A 120 12.17 10.84 6.04
N ILE A 121 12.96 9.77 6.09
CA ILE A 121 12.71 8.57 6.89
C ILE A 121 13.41 8.74 8.24
N ALA A 122 12.77 8.27 9.32
CA ALA A 122 13.36 8.29 10.65
C ALA A 122 14.73 7.56 10.67
N PRO A 123 15.76 8.09 11.35
CA PRO A 123 17.11 7.51 11.36
C PRO A 123 17.17 6.02 11.73
N SER A 124 16.38 5.58 12.70
CA SER A 124 16.29 4.17 13.11
C SER A 124 15.66 3.31 12.03
N THR A 125 14.54 3.75 11.45
CA THR A 125 13.87 3.05 10.34
C THR A 125 14.80 2.93 9.14
N LEU A 126 15.49 4.01 8.77
CA LEU A 126 16.40 4.02 7.63
C LEU A 126 17.60 3.07 7.84
N ALA A 127 18.17 3.05 9.04
CA ALA A 127 19.26 2.12 9.37
C ALA A 127 18.85 0.66 9.22
N GLN A 128 17.58 0.32 9.52
CA GLN A 128 17.02 -1.03 9.35
C GLN A 128 16.58 -1.33 7.92
N ALA A 129 16.26 -0.29 7.13
CA ALA A 129 15.76 -0.42 5.78
C ALA A 129 16.86 -0.67 4.74
N ILE A 130 18.08 -0.18 4.95
CA ILE A 130 19.18 -0.38 3.99
C ILE A 130 19.59 -1.86 3.95
N PRO A 131 19.49 -2.56 2.81
CA PRO A 131 19.94 -3.95 2.71
C PRO A 131 21.45 -4.09 2.95
N PRO A 132 21.93 -5.21 3.52
CA PRO A 132 23.35 -5.38 3.83
C PRO A 132 24.22 -5.68 2.60
N LYS A 133 23.67 -6.33 1.56
CA LYS A 133 24.47 -6.72 0.37
C LYS A 133 24.38 -5.70 -0.74
N SER A 134 25.51 -5.46 -1.41
CA SER A 134 25.62 -4.52 -2.55
C SER A 134 24.54 -4.75 -3.63
N GLY A 135 24.37 -6.00 -4.09
CA GLY A 135 23.36 -6.32 -5.11
C GLY A 135 21.92 -6.04 -4.66
N GLU A 136 21.60 -6.30 -3.39
CA GLU A 136 20.30 -6.02 -2.80
C GLU A 136 20.04 -4.51 -2.71
N GLN A 137 21.07 -3.71 -2.38
CA GLN A 137 20.98 -2.25 -2.33
C GLN A 137 20.70 -1.63 -3.71
N VAL A 138 21.29 -2.18 -4.78
CA VAL A 138 21.02 -1.71 -6.16
C VAL A 138 19.56 -1.90 -6.54
N VAL A 139 19.00 -3.09 -6.25
CA VAL A 139 17.58 -3.39 -6.49
C VAL A 139 16.69 -2.49 -5.62
N TRP A 140 17.03 -2.34 -4.34
CA TRP A 140 16.30 -1.49 -3.38
C TRP A 140 16.26 -0.01 -3.81
N LEU A 141 17.39 0.58 -4.20
CA LEU A 141 17.43 1.97 -4.69
C LEU A 141 16.67 2.16 -6.01
N ARG A 142 16.76 1.20 -6.94
CA ARG A 142 15.98 1.22 -8.18
C ARG A 142 14.49 1.19 -7.89
N PHE A 143 14.05 0.29 -7.02
CA PHE A 143 12.67 0.21 -6.56
C PHE A 143 12.22 1.53 -5.93
N LEU A 144 12.99 2.09 -4.99
CA LEU A 144 12.62 3.32 -4.30
C LEU A 144 12.57 4.53 -5.23
N ARG A 145 13.43 4.60 -6.23
CA ARG A 145 13.34 5.65 -7.25
C ARG A 145 12.01 5.58 -8.00
N ASN A 146 11.63 4.39 -8.46
CA ASN A 146 10.37 4.17 -9.18
C ASN A 146 9.16 4.41 -8.26
N TRP A 147 9.22 3.95 -7.00
CA TRP A 147 8.20 4.18 -6.01
C TRP A 147 8.00 5.67 -5.77
N LYS A 148 9.08 6.41 -5.50
CA LYS A 148 9.03 7.86 -5.26
C LYS A 148 8.39 8.60 -6.42
N GLN A 149 8.78 8.29 -7.66
CA GLN A 149 8.19 8.92 -8.85
C GLN A 149 6.67 8.73 -8.91
N GLN A 150 6.19 7.49 -8.72
CA GLN A 150 4.76 7.19 -8.75
C GLN A 150 4.02 7.78 -7.54
N ASN A 151 4.64 7.74 -6.36
CA ASN A 151 4.10 8.26 -5.11
C ASN A 151 3.91 9.79 -5.18
N ASP A 152 4.91 10.51 -5.68
CA ASP A 152 4.86 11.96 -5.85
C ASP A 152 3.82 12.36 -6.90
N MET A 153 3.71 11.60 -7.99
CA MET A 153 2.77 11.88 -9.09
C MET A 153 1.30 11.58 -8.71
N LEU A 154 1.04 10.41 -8.12
CA LEU A 154 -0.32 9.90 -7.94
C LEU A 154 -0.93 10.29 -6.59
N LEU A 155 -0.10 10.58 -5.58
CA LEU A 155 -0.53 11.02 -4.25
C LEU A 155 -0.21 12.50 -3.98
N ALA A 156 0.00 13.31 -5.03
CA ALA A 156 0.44 14.71 -4.93
C ALA A 156 -0.38 15.57 -3.94
N GLY A 157 -1.69 15.31 -3.84
CA GLY A 157 -2.62 16.02 -2.97
C GLY A 157 -2.77 15.46 -1.55
N ASN A 158 -1.99 14.45 -1.15
CA ASN A 158 -2.07 13.84 0.18
C ASN A 158 -0.67 13.57 0.76
N GLU A 159 -0.07 14.61 1.34
CA GLU A 159 1.28 14.56 1.93
C GLU A 159 1.41 13.48 3.01
N THR A 160 0.42 13.35 3.89
CA THR A 160 0.43 12.33 4.94
C THR A 160 0.51 10.91 4.38
N LYS A 161 -0.32 10.59 3.37
CA LYS A 161 -0.25 9.29 2.68
C LYS A 161 1.08 9.11 1.95
N ARG A 162 1.58 10.15 1.27
CA ARG A 162 2.84 10.12 0.52
C ARG A 162 4.04 9.82 1.44
N ARG A 163 4.10 10.46 2.61
CA ARG A 163 5.16 10.24 3.58
C ARG A 163 5.07 8.84 4.21
N ALA A 164 3.88 8.43 4.62
CA ALA A 164 3.65 7.10 5.20
C ALA A 164 3.99 5.97 4.20
N SER A 165 3.60 6.12 2.93
CA SER A 165 3.90 5.15 1.89
C SER A 165 5.39 5.08 1.56
N TRP A 166 6.11 6.21 1.59
CA TRP A 166 7.55 6.28 1.36
C TRP A 166 8.35 5.52 2.43
N GLU A 167 8.07 5.79 3.71
CA GLU A 167 8.72 5.12 4.82
C GLU A 167 8.39 3.61 4.84
N TRP A 168 7.12 3.26 4.62
CA TRP A 168 6.69 1.87 4.51
C TRP A 168 7.42 1.14 3.39
N ALA A 169 7.48 1.71 2.18
CA ALA A 169 8.10 1.06 1.03
C ALA A 169 9.59 0.80 1.22
N ALA A 170 10.32 1.75 1.81
CA ALA A 170 11.73 1.58 2.15
C ALA A 170 11.98 0.39 3.07
N LYS A 171 11.15 0.24 4.11
CA LYS A 171 11.25 -0.85 5.08
C LYS A 171 10.85 -2.20 4.47
N THR A 172 9.69 -2.28 3.84
CA THR A 172 9.08 -3.57 3.47
C THR A 172 9.73 -4.21 2.26
N VAL A 173 10.17 -3.43 1.28
CA VAL A 173 10.84 -3.98 0.10
C VAL A 173 12.22 -4.51 0.43
N SER A 174 12.91 -3.93 1.41
CA SER A 174 14.21 -4.43 1.89
C SER A 174 14.10 -5.84 2.47
N VAL A 175 13.05 -6.10 3.26
CA VAL A 175 12.74 -7.44 3.75
C VAL A 175 12.41 -8.37 2.57
N ALA A 176 11.55 -7.94 1.66
CA ALA A 176 11.14 -8.78 0.53
C ALA A 176 12.30 -9.18 -0.40
N ILE A 177 13.24 -8.26 -0.67
CA ILE A 177 14.45 -8.52 -1.47
C ILE A 177 15.34 -9.56 -0.76
N ARG A 178 15.53 -9.43 0.56
CA ARG A 178 16.29 -10.41 1.35
C ARG A 178 15.65 -11.79 1.35
N ASP A 179 14.31 -11.84 1.31
CA ASP A 179 13.52 -13.07 1.17
C ASP A 179 13.46 -13.59 -0.27
N GLY A 180 14.30 -13.07 -1.17
CA GLY A 180 14.44 -13.56 -2.55
C GLY A 180 13.34 -13.11 -3.51
N MET A 181 12.57 -12.07 -3.18
CA MET A 181 11.62 -11.48 -4.13
C MET A 181 12.33 -10.93 -5.36
N LYS A 182 11.90 -11.38 -6.53
CA LYS A 182 12.34 -10.86 -7.83
C LYS A 182 11.37 -9.77 -8.30
N ASN A 183 11.90 -8.75 -8.96
CA ASN A 183 11.16 -7.67 -9.62
C ASN A 183 10.04 -7.02 -8.76
N PRO A 184 10.33 -6.56 -7.53
CA PRO A 184 9.33 -5.86 -6.72
C PRO A 184 8.72 -4.62 -7.41
N GLU A 185 9.42 -4.05 -8.40
CA GLU A 185 8.96 -2.91 -9.21
C GLU A 185 7.66 -3.15 -9.96
N ASP A 186 7.36 -4.39 -10.35
CA ASP A 186 6.17 -4.75 -11.14
C ASP A 186 4.87 -4.48 -10.38
N HIS A 187 4.93 -4.43 -9.05
CA HIS A 187 3.78 -4.22 -8.17
C HIS A 187 3.56 -2.76 -7.76
N ILE A 188 4.50 -1.85 -8.05
CA ILE A 188 4.45 -0.45 -7.58
C ILE A 188 3.16 0.23 -8.05
N ARG A 189 2.86 0.12 -9.34
CA ARG A 189 1.70 0.80 -9.96
C ARG A 189 0.39 0.38 -9.30
N GLN A 190 0.20 -0.93 -9.12
CA GLN A 190 -1.02 -1.50 -8.57
C GLN A 190 -1.20 -1.13 -7.10
N ILE A 191 -0.13 -1.21 -6.28
CA ILE A 191 -0.20 -0.83 -4.87
C ILE A 191 -0.54 0.66 -4.72
N ILE A 192 0.05 1.53 -5.54
CA ILE A 192 -0.24 2.97 -5.49
C ILE A 192 -1.64 3.29 -6.01
N ASP A 193 -2.16 2.56 -7.00
CA ASP A 193 -3.57 2.66 -7.42
C ASP A 193 -4.51 2.32 -6.28
N MET A 194 -4.26 1.21 -5.57
CA MET A 194 -5.04 0.84 -4.39
C MET A 194 -4.99 1.94 -3.32
N LEU A 195 -3.83 2.59 -3.10
CA LEU A 195 -3.73 3.68 -2.12
C LEU A 195 -4.45 4.96 -2.51
N ARG A 196 -4.51 5.23 -3.82
CA ARG A 196 -5.16 6.41 -4.39
C ARG A 196 -6.67 6.26 -4.41
N TYR A 197 -7.17 5.13 -4.90
CA TYR A 197 -8.59 4.92 -5.19
C TYR A 197 -9.30 4.02 -4.16
N GLY A 198 -8.54 3.24 -3.38
CA GLY A 198 -9.08 2.46 -2.28
C GLY A 198 -9.50 3.33 -1.09
N THR A 199 -10.45 2.82 -0.30
CA THR A 199 -10.95 3.50 0.90
C THR A 199 -10.03 3.34 2.12
N GLY A 200 -8.88 2.69 1.98
CA GLY A 200 -7.94 2.38 3.06
C GLY A 200 -6.51 2.86 2.76
N GLY A 201 -5.67 2.94 3.79
CA GLY A 201 -4.23 3.18 3.66
C GLY A 201 -3.42 1.88 3.71
N LEU A 202 -2.09 2.00 3.59
CA LEU A 202 -1.19 0.89 3.90
C LEU A 202 -1.25 0.60 5.41
N ASN A 203 -1.46 -0.67 5.77
CA ASN A 203 -1.28 -1.10 7.14
C ASN A 203 0.24 -1.13 7.45
N PRO A 204 0.72 -0.43 8.50
CA PRO A 204 2.13 -0.40 8.89
C PRO A 204 2.76 -1.78 9.13
N ASP A 205 1.96 -2.77 9.51
CA ASP A 205 2.39 -4.13 9.82
C ASP A 205 2.41 -5.07 8.61
N TRP A 206 1.92 -4.61 7.45
CA TRP A 206 1.95 -5.43 6.24
C TRP A 206 3.37 -5.63 5.75
N SER A 207 3.72 -6.89 5.49
CA SER A 207 4.82 -7.22 4.60
C SER A 207 4.52 -6.73 3.17
N PHE A 208 5.55 -6.62 2.34
CA PHE A 208 5.36 -6.27 0.93
C PHE A 208 4.45 -7.28 0.20
N ARG A 209 4.61 -8.59 0.50
CA ARG A 209 3.75 -9.65 -0.05
C ARG A 209 2.28 -9.51 0.40
N SER A 210 2.06 -9.14 1.66
CA SER A 210 0.72 -8.88 2.19
C SER A 210 0.04 -7.71 1.47
N ALA A 211 0.79 -6.66 1.12
CA ALA A 211 0.28 -5.54 0.36
C ALA A 211 -0.07 -5.91 -1.09
N ILE A 212 0.72 -6.76 -1.74
CA ILE A 212 0.40 -7.32 -3.07
C ILE A 212 -0.93 -8.09 -2.99
N ALA A 213 -1.05 -9.03 -2.06
CA ALA A 213 -2.27 -9.83 -1.90
C ALA A 213 -3.51 -8.96 -1.56
N ALA A 214 -3.33 -7.88 -0.79
CA ALA A 214 -4.41 -6.93 -0.53
C ALA A 214 -4.83 -6.15 -1.79
N THR A 215 -3.85 -5.77 -2.62
CA THR A 215 -4.06 -5.06 -3.88
C THR A 215 -4.76 -5.95 -4.90
N GLU A 216 -4.37 -7.22 -5.00
CA GLU A 216 -5.02 -8.22 -5.85
C GLU A 216 -6.49 -8.43 -5.45
N ARG A 217 -6.77 -8.55 -4.14
CA ARG A 217 -8.17 -8.63 -3.65
C ARG A 217 -8.98 -7.40 -4.01
N TRP A 218 -8.42 -6.21 -3.83
CA TRP A 218 -9.09 -4.96 -4.19
C TRP A 218 -9.40 -4.88 -5.68
N HIS A 219 -8.45 -5.27 -6.55
CA HIS A 219 -8.69 -5.34 -7.99
C HIS A 219 -9.74 -6.39 -8.37
N ALA A 220 -9.74 -7.56 -7.72
CA ALA A 220 -10.74 -8.59 -7.95
C ALA A 220 -12.15 -8.09 -7.57
N ASP A 221 -12.27 -7.38 -6.46
CA ASP A 221 -13.54 -6.77 -6.02
C ASP A 221 -14.05 -5.73 -7.03
N LEU A 222 -13.16 -4.86 -7.54
CA LEU A 222 -13.51 -3.88 -8.58
C LEU A 222 -13.90 -4.52 -9.92
N ALA A 223 -13.16 -5.54 -10.35
CA ALA A 223 -13.45 -6.26 -11.58
C ALA A 223 -14.82 -6.96 -11.49
N LYS A 224 -15.14 -7.53 -10.33
CA LYS A 224 -16.44 -8.11 -10.05
C LYS A 224 -17.54 -7.05 -10.07
N GLU A 225 -17.37 -5.92 -9.39
CA GLU A 225 -18.34 -4.82 -9.41
C GLU A 225 -18.63 -4.34 -10.83
N LYS A 226 -17.59 -4.14 -11.65
CA LYS A 226 -17.74 -3.76 -13.05
C LYS A 226 -18.48 -4.82 -13.86
N SER A 227 -18.12 -6.10 -13.71
CA SER A 227 -18.81 -7.19 -14.42
C SER A 227 -20.28 -7.31 -14.01
N GLU A 228 -20.61 -7.09 -12.75
CA GLU A 228 -22.00 -7.10 -12.28
C GLU A 228 -22.78 -5.91 -12.84
N LYS A 229 -22.19 -4.71 -12.82
CA LYS A 229 -22.77 -3.51 -13.45
C LYS A 229 -23.05 -3.72 -14.93
N ASP A 230 -22.08 -4.26 -15.68
CA ASP A 230 -22.23 -4.53 -17.11
C ASP A 230 -23.31 -5.59 -17.39
N PHE A 231 -23.40 -6.62 -16.54
CA PHE A 231 -24.46 -7.64 -16.66
C PHE A 231 -25.84 -7.04 -16.41
N LEU A 232 -26.02 -6.30 -15.31
CA LEU A 232 -27.31 -5.69 -14.96
C LEU A 232 -27.76 -4.71 -16.05
N ALA A 233 -26.84 -3.88 -16.56
CA ALA A 233 -27.13 -2.96 -17.65
C ALA A 233 -27.67 -3.68 -18.91
N ARG A 234 -27.08 -4.84 -19.27
CA ARG A 234 -27.58 -5.67 -20.39
C ARG A 234 -28.95 -6.30 -20.14
N GLN A 235 -29.33 -6.48 -18.88
CA GLN A 235 -30.64 -7.01 -18.48
C GLN A 235 -31.66 -5.90 -18.21
N GLY A 236 -31.30 -4.61 -18.41
CA GLY A 236 -32.18 -3.47 -18.19
C GLY A 236 -32.30 -3.03 -16.73
N PHE A 237 -31.37 -3.45 -15.86
CA PHE A 237 -31.33 -3.04 -14.45
C PHE A 237 -30.16 -2.08 -14.18
N GLY A 238 -30.42 -1.03 -13.42
CA GLY A 238 -29.41 -0.21 -12.76
C GLY A 238 -28.78 -0.94 -11.55
N PHE A 239 -27.54 -0.59 -11.22
CA PHE A 239 -26.85 -1.17 -10.06
C PHE A 239 -27.48 -0.76 -8.71
N ASP A 240 -28.10 0.42 -8.70
CA ASP A 240 -28.79 0.99 -7.55
C ASP A 240 -30.30 0.68 -7.55
N ASP A 241 -30.79 0.00 -8.59
CA ASP A 241 -32.20 -0.39 -8.67
C ASP A 241 -32.54 -1.32 -7.50
N ARG A 242 -33.63 -1.02 -6.82
CA ARG A 242 -34.11 -1.84 -5.70
C ARG A 242 -35.04 -2.91 -6.23
N ARG A 243 -34.73 -4.16 -5.87
CA ARG A 243 -35.62 -5.30 -6.09
C ARG A 243 -36.70 -5.34 -5.02
N ASP A 244 -37.95 -5.37 -5.46
CA ASP A 244 -39.07 -5.67 -4.57
C ASP A 244 -38.97 -7.11 -4.05
N TYR A 245 -38.97 -7.25 -2.73
CA TYR A 245 -38.90 -8.54 -2.06
C TYR A 245 -40.28 -9.18 -1.89
N GLY A 246 -41.34 -8.53 -2.37
CA GLY A 246 -42.72 -9.02 -2.33
C GLY A 246 -43.28 -8.97 -0.91
N PRO A 247 -43.77 -10.10 -0.36
CA PRO A 247 -44.38 -10.10 0.97
C PRO A 247 -43.36 -10.04 2.12
N LEU A 248 -42.06 -10.12 1.83
CA LEU A 248 -41.04 -10.06 2.86
C LEU A 248 -40.82 -8.61 3.33
N PRO A 249 -40.66 -8.36 4.64
CA PRO A 249 -40.51 -7.02 5.18
C PRO A 249 -39.15 -6.40 4.82
N GLU A 250 -39.08 -5.11 4.52
CA GLU A 250 -37.79 -4.42 4.29
C GLU A 250 -36.92 -4.36 5.56
N THR A 251 -37.56 -4.17 6.71
CA THR A 251 -36.93 -4.21 8.03
C THR A 251 -37.75 -5.03 9.00
N TRP A 252 -37.10 -5.76 9.90
CA TRP A 252 -37.75 -6.53 10.96
C TRP A 252 -36.92 -6.55 12.22
N VAL A 253 -37.56 -6.55 13.38
CA VAL A 253 -36.88 -6.68 14.67
C VAL A 253 -37.32 -7.97 15.33
N GLU A 254 -36.36 -8.83 15.63
CA GLU A 254 -36.56 -10.09 16.34
C GLU A 254 -35.66 -10.12 17.58
N GLY A 255 -36.24 -9.94 18.76
CA GLY A 255 -35.49 -9.79 20.01
C GLY A 255 -34.52 -8.61 19.95
N SER A 256 -33.23 -8.88 20.12
CA SER A 256 -32.15 -7.88 20.08
C SER A 256 -31.53 -7.69 18.69
N TYR A 257 -32.14 -8.24 17.64
CA TYR A 257 -31.58 -8.23 16.29
C TYR A 257 -32.50 -7.53 15.29
N GLU A 258 -31.90 -6.70 14.45
CA GLU A 258 -32.56 -6.04 13.32
C GLU A 258 -32.15 -6.73 12.01
N PHE A 259 -33.14 -7.02 11.18
CA PHE A 259 -32.98 -7.58 9.84
C PHE A 259 -33.26 -6.47 8.84
N THR A 260 -32.33 -6.23 7.92
CA THR A 260 -32.48 -5.23 6.84
C THR A 260 -32.31 -5.90 5.48
N ALA A 261 -33.31 -5.78 4.61
CA ALA A 261 -33.28 -6.34 3.26
C ALA A 261 -32.20 -5.65 2.39
N LEU A 262 -31.40 -6.43 1.67
CA LEU A 262 -30.36 -5.97 0.76
C LEU A 262 -30.88 -6.03 -0.69
N GLN A 263 -31.55 -4.96 -1.11
CA GLN A 263 -32.40 -4.98 -2.30
C GLN A 263 -31.70 -4.50 -3.59
N SER A 264 -30.51 -3.94 -3.51
CA SER A 264 -29.75 -3.45 -4.67
C SER A 264 -28.36 -4.07 -4.77
N GLY A 265 -27.74 -3.96 -5.96
CA GLY A 265 -26.35 -4.35 -6.15
C GLY A 265 -25.40 -3.57 -5.22
N ARG A 266 -25.72 -2.29 -4.99
CA ARG A 266 -25.00 -1.41 -4.06
C ARG A 266 -25.07 -1.92 -2.61
N ASP A 267 -26.25 -2.29 -2.13
CA ASP A 267 -26.43 -2.78 -0.76
C ASP A 267 -25.61 -4.05 -0.51
N LEU A 268 -25.66 -5.00 -1.46
CA LEU A 268 -24.89 -6.24 -1.41
C LEU A 268 -23.38 -6.01 -1.45
N PHE A 269 -22.91 -5.02 -2.20
CA PHE A 269 -21.49 -4.67 -2.26
C PHE A 269 -20.99 -4.04 -0.95
N ILE A 270 -21.76 -3.10 -0.39
CA ILE A 270 -21.48 -2.48 0.91
C ILE A 270 -21.45 -3.55 2.01
N GLU A 271 -22.43 -4.45 2.01
CA GLU A 271 -22.50 -5.54 2.98
C GLU A 271 -21.32 -6.50 2.85
N GLY A 272 -21.01 -6.97 1.65
CA GLY A 272 -19.92 -7.91 1.41
C GLY A 272 -18.57 -7.37 1.84
N LYS A 273 -18.34 -6.07 1.59
CA LYS A 273 -17.14 -5.38 2.06
C LYS A 273 -17.07 -5.29 3.58
N ALA A 274 -18.18 -4.95 4.24
CA ALA A 274 -18.23 -4.82 5.70
C ALA A 274 -18.11 -6.18 6.41
N MET A 275 -18.68 -7.23 5.83
CA MET A 275 -18.71 -8.58 6.40
C MET A 275 -17.53 -9.45 5.96
N HIS A 276 -16.68 -8.96 5.06
CA HIS A 276 -15.55 -9.69 4.47
C HIS A 276 -15.94 -11.06 3.91
N HIS A 277 -17.09 -11.16 3.23
CA HIS A 277 -17.50 -12.39 2.56
C HIS A 277 -18.31 -12.15 1.28
N CYS A 278 -18.50 -13.23 0.51
CA CYS A 278 -18.91 -13.17 -0.90
C CYS A 278 -20.39 -12.85 -1.14
N VAL A 279 -21.08 -12.09 -0.28
CA VAL A 279 -22.48 -11.70 -0.53
C VAL A 279 -22.63 -10.83 -1.77
N SER A 280 -21.57 -10.10 -2.15
CA SER A 280 -21.50 -9.32 -3.39
C SER A 280 -21.59 -10.16 -4.67
N SER A 281 -21.48 -11.50 -4.62
CA SER A 281 -21.70 -12.37 -5.80
C SER A 281 -23.17 -12.63 -6.10
N TYR A 282 -24.05 -12.33 -5.15
CA TYR A 282 -25.46 -12.68 -5.25
C TYR A 282 -26.27 -11.59 -5.95
N VAL A 283 -25.63 -10.52 -6.44
CA VAL A 283 -26.28 -9.41 -7.15
C VAL A 283 -27.19 -9.92 -8.26
N ARG A 284 -26.70 -10.83 -9.13
CA ARG A 284 -27.52 -11.41 -10.19
C ARG A 284 -28.72 -12.18 -9.64
N HIS A 285 -28.51 -13.04 -8.64
CA HIS A 285 -29.57 -13.86 -8.06
C HIS A 285 -30.64 -13.01 -7.36
N VAL A 286 -30.25 -11.92 -6.69
CA VAL A 286 -31.20 -10.99 -6.07
C VAL A 286 -31.97 -10.22 -7.14
N MET A 287 -31.29 -9.63 -8.12
CA MET A 287 -31.95 -8.82 -9.15
C MET A 287 -32.88 -9.65 -10.05
N LEU A 288 -32.51 -10.89 -10.37
CA LEU A 288 -33.36 -11.84 -11.09
C LEU A 288 -34.46 -12.45 -10.21
N GLY A 289 -34.48 -12.14 -8.90
CA GLY A 289 -35.51 -12.60 -7.97
C GLY A 289 -35.34 -14.05 -7.49
N GLY A 290 -34.23 -14.71 -7.79
CA GLY A 290 -33.94 -16.08 -7.35
C GLY A 290 -33.56 -16.22 -5.87
N THR A 291 -33.13 -15.13 -5.22
CA THR A 291 -32.80 -15.13 -3.78
C THR A 291 -33.18 -13.81 -3.10
N ARG A 292 -33.23 -13.81 -1.78
CA ARG A 292 -33.51 -12.64 -0.93
C ARG A 292 -32.49 -12.62 0.19
N ILE A 293 -31.81 -11.49 0.38
CA ILE A 293 -30.71 -11.41 1.35
C ILE A 293 -31.02 -10.35 2.39
N TYR A 294 -30.78 -10.69 3.65
CA TYR A 294 -30.89 -9.79 4.79
C TYR A 294 -29.53 -9.61 5.47
N SER A 295 -29.22 -8.38 5.86
CA SER A 295 -28.21 -8.06 6.86
C SER A 295 -28.84 -8.18 8.25
N ILE A 296 -28.18 -8.87 9.17
CA ILE A 296 -28.62 -9.00 10.57
C ILE A 296 -27.67 -8.20 11.44
N ARG A 297 -28.22 -7.29 12.23
CA ARG A 297 -27.49 -6.38 13.10
C ARG A 297 -27.87 -6.58 14.56
N ASN A 298 -26.92 -6.39 15.48
CA ASN A 298 -27.22 -6.35 16.91
C ASN A 298 -27.82 -4.98 17.31
N SER A 299 -28.20 -4.83 18.57
CA SER A 299 -28.72 -3.57 19.12
C SER A 299 -27.73 -2.40 19.11
N GLN A 300 -26.44 -2.65 18.86
CA GLN A 300 -25.40 -1.63 18.70
C GLN A 300 -25.24 -1.20 17.22
N GLY A 301 -25.96 -1.84 16.29
CA GLY A 301 -25.88 -1.59 14.85
C GLY A 301 -24.78 -2.39 14.14
N ASP A 302 -24.01 -3.21 14.86
CA ASP A 302 -22.96 -4.04 14.29
C ASP A 302 -23.57 -5.17 13.47
N ARG A 303 -23.00 -5.43 12.30
CA ARG A 303 -23.38 -6.56 11.46
C ARG A 303 -22.88 -7.86 12.06
N VAL A 304 -23.79 -8.75 12.39
CA VAL A 304 -23.49 -10.03 13.05
C VAL A 304 -23.68 -11.24 12.13
N ALA A 305 -24.54 -11.12 11.12
CA ALA A 305 -24.71 -12.15 10.10
C ALA A 305 -25.37 -11.60 8.83
N THR A 306 -25.28 -12.36 7.76
CA THR A 306 -26.15 -12.25 6.58
C THR A 306 -26.96 -13.53 6.46
N MET A 307 -28.22 -13.38 6.04
CA MET A 307 -29.15 -14.48 5.81
C MET A 307 -29.62 -14.46 4.37
N GLU A 308 -29.55 -15.61 3.72
CA GLU A 308 -30.06 -15.84 2.38
C GLU A 308 -31.32 -16.71 2.45
N LEU A 309 -32.38 -16.24 1.80
CA LEU A 309 -33.65 -16.95 1.66
C LEU A 309 -33.88 -17.33 0.21
N HIS A 310 -34.27 -18.58 0.00
CA HIS A 310 -34.74 -19.06 -1.31
C HIS A 310 -36.26 -19.19 -1.30
N PRO A 311 -36.94 -18.82 -2.40
CA PRO A 311 -38.34 -19.15 -2.57
C PRO A 311 -38.51 -20.68 -2.68
N ARG A 312 -39.50 -21.23 -1.99
CA ARG A 312 -39.90 -22.64 -2.03
C ARG A 312 -41.43 -22.71 -2.09
N GLY A 313 -41.95 -22.76 -3.32
CA GLY A 313 -43.38 -22.55 -3.55
C GLY A 313 -43.77 -21.11 -3.23
N GLU A 314 -44.83 -20.92 -2.44
CA GLU A 314 -45.28 -19.60 -1.97
C GLU A 314 -44.54 -19.11 -0.71
N LEU A 315 -43.70 -19.96 -0.12
CA LEU A 315 -42.97 -19.68 1.12
C LEU A 315 -41.48 -19.51 0.88
N TYR A 316 -40.75 -19.19 1.94
CA TYR A 316 -39.29 -19.05 1.92
C TYR A 316 -38.61 -20.05 2.85
N VAL A 317 -37.37 -20.41 2.53
CA VAL A 317 -36.49 -21.23 3.37
C VAL A 317 -35.13 -20.56 3.53
N ILE A 318 -34.49 -20.72 4.70
CA ILE A 318 -33.11 -20.27 4.90
C ILE A 318 -32.20 -21.18 4.08
N ALA A 319 -31.64 -20.64 3.00
CA ALA A 319 -30.63 -21.32 2.20
C ALA A 319 -29.26 -21.24 2.89
N GLN A 320 -28.96 -20.09 3.48
CA GLN A 320 -27.68 -19.85 4.13
C GLN A 320 -27.79 -18.80 5.25
N LEU A 321 -26.97 -18.99 6.30
CA LEU A 321 -26.78 -18.01 7.37
C LEU A 321 -25.29 -17.96 7.75
N LYS A 322 -24.64 -16.81 7.54
CA LYS A 322 -23.18 -16.65 7.71
C LYS A 322 -22.84 -15.38 8.49
N GLY A 323 -21.91 -15.50 9.43
CA GLY A 323 -21.29 -14.37 10.12
C GLY A 323 -20.11 -13.77 9.33
N PRO A 324 -19.42 -12.77 9.90
CA PRO A 324 -18.24 -12.17 9.30
C PRO A 324 -17.20 -13.21 8.87
N CYS A 325 -16.62 -13.05 7.69
CA CYS A 325 -15.67 -14.00 7.08
C CYS A 325 -16.23 -15.43 6.92
N ASN A 326 -17.51 -15.59 6.56
CA ASN A 326 -18.20 -16.89 6.41
C ASN A 326 -18.26 -17.75 7.69
N ARG A 327 -18.01 -17.17 8.87
CA ARG A 327 -18.05 -17.91 10.14
C ARG A 327 -19.47 -18.35 10.48
N ARG A 328 -19.59 -19.37 11.34
CA ARG A 328 -20.89 -19.75 11.89
C ARG A 328 -21.38 -18.65 12.85
N PRO A 329 -22.59 -18.11 12.67
CA PRO A 329 -23.16 -17.12 13.60
C PRO A 329 -23.40 -17.71 14.99
N LEU A 330 -23.56 -16.84 15.99
CA LEU A 330 -23.96 -17.24 17.35
C LEU A 330 -25.31 -17.96 17.33
N LYS A 331 -25.55 -18.82 18.33
CA LYS A 331 -26.79 -19.59 18.43
C LYS A 331 -28.03 -18.69 18.60
N SER A 332 -27.90 -17.57 19.30
CA SER A 332 -28.97 -16.57 19.42
C SER A 332 -29.37 -15.96 18.07
N VAL A 333 -28.40 -15.71 17.18
CA VAL A 333 -28.64 -15.20 15.82
C VAL A 333 -29.32 -16.26 14.95
N GLN A 334 -28.91 -17.54 15.09
CA GLN A 334 -29.57 -18.67 14.41
C GLN A 334 -31.06 -18.76 14.81
N LEU A 335 -31.35 -18.70 16.11
CA LEU A 335 -32.73 -18.75 16.61
C LEU A 335 -33.56 -17.54 16.16
N ALA A 336 -32.99 -16.33 16.16
CA ALA A 336 -33.67 -15.14 15.66
C ALA A 336 -34.00 -15.25 14.16
N ALA A 337 -33.08 -15.80 13.36
CA ALA A 337 -33.30 -16.03 11.93
C ALA A 337 -34.43 -17.04 11.67
N GLU A 338 -34.48 -18.12 12.44
CA GLU A 338 -35.55 -19.13 12.38
C GLU A 338 -36.90 -18.53 12.79
N SER A 339 -36.94 -17.75 13.89
CA SER A 339 -38.15 -17.06 14.37
C SER A 339 -38.69 -16.06 13.36
N PHE A 340 -37.79 -15.24 12.78
CA PHE A 340 -38.12 -14.33 11.68
C PHE A 340 -38.79 -15.08 10.52
N LEU A 341 -38.15 -16.14 10.02
CA LEU A 341 -38.66 -16.86 8.86
C LEU A 341 -40.02 -17.53 9.17
N HIS A 342 -40.15 -18.15 10.34
CA HIS A 342 -41.40 -18.78 10.75
C HIS A 342 -42.55 -17.77 10.78
N THR A 343 -42.33 -16.61 11.40
CA THR A 343 -43.33 -15.56 11.51
C THR A 343 -43.72 -14.99 10.15
N VAL A 344 -42.74 -14.69 9.30
CA VAL A 344 -43.00 -14.14 7.96
C VAL A 344 -43.75 -15.15 7.09
N ASN A 345 -43.37 -16.43 7.11
CA ASN A 345 -44.11 -17.46 6.37
C ASN A 345 -45.54 -17.64 6.90
N ALA A 346 -45.77 -17.56 8.22
CA ALA A 346 -47.11 -17.61 8.80
C ALA A 346 -47.99 -16.44 8.34
N LEU A 347 -47.41 -15.23 8.27
CA LEU A 347 -48.10 -14.03 7.75
C LEU A 347 -48.44 -14.16 6.26
N ILE A 348 -47.55 -14.74 5.46
CA ILE A 348 -47.80 -15.03 4.04
C ILE A 348 -48.99 -15.98 3.89
N VAL A 349 -49.01 -17.10 4.62
CA VAL A 349 -50.12 -18.07 4.61
C VAL A 349 -51.44 -17.43 5.03
N ALA A 350 -51.42 -16.60 6.07
CA ALA A 350 -52.61 -15.87 6.52
C ALA A 350 -53.14 -14.91 5.43
N GLY A 351 -52.26 -14.14 4.79
CA GLY A 351 -52.62 -13.23 3.69
C GLY A 351 -53.21 -13.95 2.47
N ILE A 352 -52.66 -15.11 2.12
CA ILE A 352 -53.18 -15.96 1.03
C ILE A 352 -54.60 -16.44 1.34
N ARG A 353 -54.86 -16.90 2.59
CA ARG A 353 -56.19 -17.38 3.01
C ARG A 353 -57.26 -16.29 3.04
N GLU A 354 -56.87 -15.03 3.22
CA GLU A 354 -57.79 -13.88 3.24
C GLU A 354 -58.04 -13.27 1.84
N GLY A 355 -57.43 -13.81 0.77
CA GLY A 355 -57.59 -13.28 -0.59
C GLY A 355 -57.05 -11.86 -0.78
N ARG A 356 -56.17 -11.39 0.12
CA ARG A 356 -55.58 -10.04 0.08
C ARG A 356 -54.10 -10.11 -0.28
N THR A 357 -53.71 -9.35 -1.30
CA THR A 357 -52.31 -8.94 -1.51
C THR A 357 -51.89 -8.09 -0.30
N VAL A 358 -51.04 -8.63 0.58
CA VAL A 358 -50.74 -8.06 1.91
C VAL A 358 -50.21 -6.62 1.80
N ILE A 359 -50.88 -5.70 2.50
CA ILE A 359 -50.51 -4.29 2.65
C ILE A 359 -49.41 -4.14 3.72
N ARG A 360 -48.43 -3.28 3.42
CA ARG A 360 -47.31 -2.84 4.26
C ARG A 360 -47.74 -2.49 5.70
N SER A 361 -47.19 -3.18 6.71
CA SER A 361 -47.36 -2.78 8.11
C SER A 361 -46.20 -1.90 8.57
N SER A 362 -46.50 -0.67 8.95
CA SER A 362 -45.65 0.24 9.70
C SER A 362 -45.48 -0.23 11.16
N ALA A 363 -44.31 0.08 11.72
CA ALA A 363 -43.82 -0.33 13.02
C ALA A 363 -44.79 -0.05 14.20
N ARG A 364 -45.00 -1.06 15.05
CA ARG A 364 -45.52 -0.88 16.41
C ARG A 364 -44.36 -0.50 17.33
N LYS A 365 -44.22 0.78 17.66
CA LYS A 365 -43.47 1.23 18.85
C LYS A 365 -44.29 0.86 20.09
N GLY A 366 -43.84 -0.13 20.85
CA GLY A 366 -44.39 -0.43 22.17
C GLY A 366 -43.92 0.61 23.18
N GLY A 367 -44.83 1.46 23.63
CA GLY A 367 -44.70 2.20 24.88
C GLY A 367 -45.40 1.43 25.99
N ARG A 368 -44.64 1.10 27.03
CA ARG A 368 -44.99 1.30 28.44
C ARG A 368 -43.75 1.17 29.28
#